data_AF-A0A838R766-F1
#
_entry.id   AF-A0A838R766-F1
#
_cell.length_a   1.000
_cell.length_b   1.000
_cell.length_c   1.000
_cell.angle_alpha   90.00
_cell.angle_beta   90.00
_cell.angle_gamma   90.00
#
_symmetry.space_group_name_H-M   'P 1'
#
loop_
_entity.id
_entity.type
_entity.pdbx_description
1 polymer ?
#
loop_
_entity_poly.entity_id
_entity_poly.type
_entity_poly.pdbx_seq_one_letter_code
_entity_poly.pdbx_strand_id
1 'polypeptide(L)'
;MPPNAPVSPAMSARVIHGSLVLGIVLFWLVAGFLGGDMAQPVSQLPDRRVLYIALFLVSAVLFGAAVYTAGGFTPGRSGTSQDDWWRVNLGRAVIVWALIEAPALLGTVAYLLTRDFRALIAPFTGLLFFANYRPRKLAER
;
A
#
# COMPACT_ATOMS: atom_id res chain seq x y z
N MET A 1 32.13 12.17 8.34
CA MET A 1 31.03 11.58 9.15
C MET A 1 31.58 10.34 9.84
N PRO A 2 31.44 10.19 11.16
CA PRO A 2 31.78 8.92 11.80
C PRO A 2 30.93 7.81 11.15
N PRO A 3 31.52 6.67 10.74
CA PRO A 3 30.87 5.65 9.91
C PRO A 3 29.66 4.93 10.55
N ASN A 4 29.31 5.26 11.80
CA ASN A 4 28.37 4.50 12.62
C ASN A 4 27.24 5.36 13.25
N ALA A 5 26.94 6.54 12.69
CA ALA A 5 25.80 7.32 13.18
C ALA A 5 24.49 6.54 12.94
N PRO A 6 23.65 6.31 13.97
CA PRO A 6 22.40 5.57 13.79
C PRO A 6 21.50 6.29 12.77
N VAL A 7 21.00 5.53 11.79
CA VAL A 7 20.12 6.06 10.74
C VAL A 7 18.86 6.63 11.38
N SER A 8 18.48 7.84 10.99
CA SER A 8 17.24 8.49 11.46
C SER A 8 16.02 7.59 11.14
N PRO A 9 15.21 7.22 12.14
CA PRO A 9 13.98 6.44 11.94
C PRO A 9 13.00 7.11 10.97
N ALA A 10 12.98 8.46 10.93
CA ALA A 10 12.19 9.20 9.95
C ALA A 10 12.71 9.00 8.52
N MET A 11 14.02 8.86 8.33
CA MET A 11 14.59 8.53 7.03
C MET A 11 14.22 7.10 6.62
N SER A 12 14.34 6.13 7.53
CA SER A 12 13.91 4.75 7.27
C SER A 12 12.44 4.68 6.87
N ALA A 13 11.55 5.42 7.54
CA ALA A 13 10.14 5.52 7.19
C ALA A 13 9.90 6.01 5.75
N ARG A 14 10.66 7.04 5.32
CA ARG A 14 10.57 7.58 3.96
C ARG A 14 11.06 6.60 2.91
N VAL A 15 12.17 5.92 3.19
CA VAL A 15 12.74 4.91 2.28
C VAL A 15 11.76 3.74 2.12
N ILE A 16 11.23 3.21 3.22
CA ILE A 16 10.29 2.07 3.18
C ILE A 16 9.00 2.46 2.45
N HIS A 17 8.40 3.60 2.78
CA HIS A 17 7.18 4.05 2.11
C HIS A 17 7.44 4.28 0.60
N GLY A 18 8.55 4.95 0.27
CA GLY A 18 8.95 5.18 -1.12
C GLY A 18 9.19 3.88 -1.89
N SER A 19 9.83 2.88 -1.28
CA SER A 19 10.08 1.59 -1.94
C SER A 19 8.79 0.81 -2.19
N LEU A 20 7.80 0.88 -1.29
CA LEU A 20 6.51 0.23 -1.49
C LEU A 20 5.73 0.86 -2.64
N VAL A 21 5.65 2.19 -2.67
CA VAL A 21 5.00 2.91 -3.78
C VAL A 21 5.69 2.63 -5.11
N LEU A 22 7.03 2.69 -5.12
CA LEU A 22 7.82 2.36 -6.30
C LEU A 22 7.62 0.90 -6.72
N GLY A 23 7.55 -0.02 -5.77
CA GLY A 23 7.29 -1.44 -6.00
C GLY A 23 5.96 -1.68 -6.72
N ILE A 24 4.88 -1.01 -6.31
CA ILE A 24 3.58 -1.08 -6.99
C ILE A 24 3.67 -0.59 -8.43
N VAL A 25 4.34 0.55 -8.65
CA VAL A 25 4.50 1.13 -10.00
C VAL A 25 5.34 0.22 -10.89
N LEU A 26 6.48 -0.27 -10.39
CA LEU A 26 7.35 -1.19 -11.13
C LEU A 26 6.65 -2.51 -11.41
N PHE A 27 5.90 -3.06 -10.45
CA PHE A 27 5.12 -4.26 -10.64
C PHE A 27 4.09 -4.07 -11.77
N TRP A 28 3.34 -2.97 -11.75
CA TRP A 28 2.37 -2.66 -12.80
C TRP A 28 3.03 -2.57 -14.19
N LEU A 29 4.17 -1.88 -14.29
CA LEU A 29 4.90 -1.73 -15.55
C LEU A 29 5.45 -3.07 -16.07
N VAL A 30 6.14 -3.82 -15.20
CA VAL A 30 6.78 -5.10 -15.57
C VAL A 30 5.74 -6.15 -15.89
N ALA A 31 4.72 -6.31 -15.04
CA ALA A 31 3.66 -7.28 -15.28
C ALA A 31 2.80 -6.89 -16.49
N GLY A 32 2.60 -5.59 -16.74
CA GLY A 32 1.94 -5.11 -17.95
C GLY A 32 2.73 -5.37 -19.23
N PHE A 33 4.05 -5.19 -19.18
CA PHE A 33 4.95 -5.46 -20.30
C PHE A 33 5.05 -6.97 -20.61
N LEU A 34 5.21 -7.82 -19.59
CA LEU A 34 5.35 -9.26 -19.76
C LEU A 34 4.03 -10.00 -19.99
N GLY A 35 2.94 -9.53 -19.39
CA GLY A 35 1.63 -10.18 -19.40
C GLY A 35 0.68 -9.71 -20.49
N GLY A 36 1.17 -8.89 -21.43
CA GLY A 36 0.37 -8.23 -22.46
C GLY A 36 -0.64 -9.14 -23.17
N ASP A 37 -0.16 -10.31 -23.59
CA ASP A 37 -0.87 -11.27 -24.43
C ASP A 37 -1.55 -12.41 -23.65
N MET A 38 -1.33 -12.51 -22.33
CA MET A 38 -1.90 -13.58 -21.49
C MET A 38 -3.31 -13.24 -20.97
N ALA A 39 -3.81 -12.04 -21.24
CA ALA A 39 -5.08 -11.60 -20.70
C ALA A 39 -6.27 -12.31 -21.38
N GLN A 40 -7.20 -12.80 -20.57
CA GLN A 40 -8.46 -13.36 -21.03
C GLN A 40 -9.57 -12.33 -20.76
N PRO A 41 -10.42 -11.99 -21.74
CA PRO A 41 -11.50 -11.05 -21.51
C PRO A 41 -12.39 -11.50 -20.34
N VAL A 42 -12.74 -10.58 -19.44
CA VAL A 42 -13.56 -10.90 -18.25
C VAL A 42 -14.91 -11.54 -18.59
N SER A 43 -15.42 -11.35 -19.81
CA SER A 43 -16.63 -11.98 -20.32
C SER A 43 -16.52 -13.49 -20.47
N GLN A 44 -15.30 -14.02 -20.65
CA GLN A 44 -15.02 -15.45 -20.82
C GLN A 44 -14.80 -16.16 -19.48
N LEU A 45 -14.69 -15.42 -18.37
CA LEU A 45 -14.58 -16.01 -17.03
C LEU A 45 -15.98 -16.49 -16.56
N PRO A 46 -16.19 -17.81 -16.39
CA PRO A 46 -17.48 -18.35 -15.94
C PRO A 46 -17.89 -17.79 -14.58
N ASP A 47 -16.91 -17.57 -13.69
CA ASP A 47 -17.12 -17.11 -12.31
C ASP A 47 -16.69 -15.66 -12.06
N ARG A 48 -16.83 -14.76 -13.04
CA ARG A 48 -16.44 -13.34 -12.88
C ARG A 48 -17.04 -12.65 -11.64
N ARG A 49 -18.24 -13.09 -11.20
CA ARG A 49 -18.88 -12.57 -9.98
C ARG A 49 -18.08 -12.93 -8.73
N VAL A 50 -17.58 -14.16 -8.66
CA VAL A 50 -16.76 -14.64 -7.55
C VAL A 50 -15.47 -13.82 -7.47
N LEU A 51 -14.84 -13.54 -8.62
CA LEU A 51 -13.66 -12.66 -8.68
C LEU A 51 -13.92 -11.30 -8.02
N TYR A 52 -14.98 -10.60 -8.39
CA TYR A 52 -15.25 -9.27 -7.81
C TYR A 52 -15.64 -9.34 -6.35
N ILE A 53 -16.44 -10.34 -5.94
CA ILE A 53 -16.83 -10.51 -4.53
C ILE A 53 -15.59 -10.81 -3.68
N ALA A 54 -14.73 -11.72 -4.13
CA ALA A 54 -13.47 -12.03 -3.45
C ALA A 54 -12.56 -10.81 -3.38
N LEU A 55 -12.34 -10.12 -4.50
CA LEU A 55 -11.50 -8.92 -4.53
C LEU A 55 -12.06 -7.82 -3.61
N PHE A 56 -13.39 -7.64 -3.60
CA PHE A 56 -14.05 -6.68 -2.74
C PHE A 56 -13.88 -7.03 -1.26
N LEU A 57 -14.19 -8.28 -0.86
CA LEU A 57 -14.09 -8.71 0.53
C LEU A 57 -12.66 -8.64 1.05
N VAL A 58 -11.69 -9.15 0.28
CA VAL A 58 -10.27 -9.07 0.65
C VAL A 58 -9.82 -7.61 0.77
N SER A 59 -10.14 -6.77 -0.21
CA SER A 59 -9.77 -5.35 -0.16
C SER A 59 -10.44 -4.63 1.00
N ALA A 60 -11.72 -4.87 1.27
CA ALA A 60 -12.46 -4.25 2.36
C ALA A 60 -11.87 -4.64 3.72
N VAL A 61 -11.54 -5.91 3.92
CA VAL A 61 -10.90 -6.40 5.16
C VAL A 61 -9.52 -5.78 5.34
N LEU A 62 -8.69 -5.78 4.30
CA LEU A 62 -7.31 -5.28 4.41
C LEU A 62 -7.25 -3.76 4.55
N PHE A 63 -8.02 -3.01 3.76
CA PHE A 63 -8.12 -1.55 3.93
C PHE A 63 -8.77 -1.19 5.26
N GLY A 64 -9.81 -1.90 5.69
CA GLY A 64 -10.43 -1.72 7.00
C GLY A 64 -9.44 -1.96 8.15
N ALA A 65 -8.66 -3.04 8.07
CA ALA A 65 -7.60 -3.33 9.03
C ALA A 65 -6.50 -2.25 9.02
N ALA A 66 -6.14 -1.71 7.85
CA ALA A 66 -5.19 -0.61 7.75
C ALA A 66 -5.70 0.66 8.45
N VAL A 67 -6.97 1.02 8.22
CA VAL A 67 -7.61 2.18 8.87
C VAL A 67 -7.71 1.97 10.38
N TYR A 68 -8.15 0.79 10.83
CA TYR A 68 -8.25 0.45 12.25
C TYR A 68 -6.88 0.53 12.94
N THR A 69 -5.85 -0.05 12.32
CA THR A 69 -4.48 -0.03 12.85
C THR A 69 -3.91 1.39 12.88
N ALA A 70 -4.21 2.21 11.86
CA ALA A 70 -3.80 3.60 11.80
C ALA A 70 -4.50 4.47 12.87
N GLY A 71 -5.69 4.11 13.32
CA GLY A 71 -6.38 4.78 14.42
C GLY A 71 -5.63 4.69 15.77
N GLY A 72 -4.73 3.72 15.91
CA GLY A 72 -3.95 3.52 17.11
C GLY A 72 -2.62 4.27 17.17
N PHE A 73 -2.26 5.13 16.21
CA PHE A 73 -1.00 5.87 16.30
C PHE A 73 -0.93 6.71 17.58
N THR A 74 0.23 6.70 18.24
CA THR A 74 0.42 7.50 19.46
C THR A 74 0.47 8.97 19.07
N PRO A 75 -0.34 9.86 19.69
CA PRO A 75 -0.28 11.30 19.39
C PRO A 75 1.12 11.86 19.69
N GLY A 76 1.61 12.76 18.84
CA GLY A 76 2.83 13.51 19.15
C GLY A 76 2.62 14.38 20.40
N ARG A 77 3.50 14.26 21.40
CA ARG A 77 3.53 15.24 22.52
C ARG A 77 4.22 16.50 22.04
N SER A 78 3.79 17.68 22.52
CA SER A 78 4.43 18.96 22.21
C SER A 78 5.94 18.90 22.51
N GLY A 79 6.78 19.15 21.51
CA GLY A 79 8.25 19.11 21.64
C GLY A 79 8.91 17.76 21.37
N THR A 80 8.15 16.71 21.03
CA THR A 80 8.73 15.41 20.64
C THR A 80 9.44 15.54 19.30
N SER A 81 10.68 15.02 19.19
CA SER A 81 11.37 14.98 17.91
C SER A 81 10.66 14.01 16.94
N GLN A 82 10.70 14.30 15.64
CA GLN A 82 10.12 13.43 14.62
C GLN A 82 10.73 12.01 14.69
N ASP A 83 12.01 11.91 15.00
CA ASP A 83 12.70 10.63 15.11
C ASP A 83 12.20 9.81 16.30
N ASP A 84 11.93 10.43 17.44
CA ASP A 84 11.39 9.74 18.62
C ASP A 84 9.97 9.22 18.37
N TRP A 85 9.14 9.98 17.65
CA TRP A 85 7.81 9.52 17.25
C TRP A 85 7.90 8.29 16.33
N TRP A 86 8.82 8.32 15.35
CA TRP A 86 9.04 7.19 14.45
C TRP A 86 9.62 5.97 15.15
N ARG A 87 10.48 6.12 16.17
CA ARG A 87 10.98 4.97 16.95
C ARG A 87 9.86 4.12 17.53
N VAL A 88 8.77 4.75 17.96
CA VAL A 88 7.63 4.06 18.58
C VAL A 88 6.61 3.58 17.54
N ASN A 89 6.36 4.38 16.50
CA ASN A 89 5.26 4.14 15.55
C ASN A 89 5.67 3.45 14.24
N LEU A 90 6.97 3.33 13.92
CA LEU A 90 7.43 2.80 12.63
C LEU A 90 6.90 1.40 12.34
N GLY A 91 6.96 0.47 13.30
CA GLY A 91 6.46 -0.89 13.10
C GLY A 91 4.96 -0.91 12.74
N ARG A 92 4.15 -0.10 13.42
CA ARG A 92 2.72 0.04 13.12
C ARG A 92 2.47 0.69 11.76
N ALA A 93 3.28 1.67 11.37
CA ALA A 93 3.20 2.28 10.05
C ALA A 93 3.52 1.29 8.92
N VAL A 94 4.54 0.45 9.10
CA VAL A 94 4.88 -0.62 8.14
C VAL A 94 3.72 -1.60 7.98
N ILE A 95 3.07 -2.00 9.08
CA ILE A 95 1.87 -2.87 9.02
C ILE A 95 0.75 -2.19 8.22
N VAL A 96 0.47 -0.92 8.49
CA VAL A 96 -0.54 -0.15 7.74
C VAL A 96 -0.20 -0.13 6.25
N TRP A 97 1.05 0.17 5.89
CA TRP A 97 1.47 0.22 4.49
C TRP A 97 1.39 -1.15 3.79
N ALA A 98 1.77 -2.23 4.46
CA ALA A 98 1.66 -3.59 3.92
C ALA A 98 0.19 -4.01 3.69
N LEU A 99 -0.70 -3.66 4.63
CA LEU A 99 -2.15 -3.91 4.49
C LEU A 99 -2.77 -3.14 3.31
N ILE A 100 -2.20 -1.99 2.94
CA ILE A 100 -2.64 -1.19 1.78
C ILE A 100 -2.05 -1.76 0.48
N GLU A 101 -0.80 -2.20 0.49
CA GLU A 101 -0.10 -2.72 -0.68
C GLU A 101 -0.76 -3.98 -1.24
N ALA A 102 -1.08 -4.95 -0.38
CA ALA A 102 -1.62 -6.25 -0.80
C ALA A 102 -2.87 -6.14 -1.71
N PRO A 103 -3.94 -5.42 -1.34
CA PRO A 103 -5.10 -5.26 -2.22
C PRO A 103 -4.79 -4.41 -3.47
N ALA A 104 -3.83 -3.49 -3.41
CA ALA A 104 -3.40 -2.72 -4.58
C ALA A 104 -2.73 -3.61 -5.63
N LEU A 105 -1.82 -4.51 -5.21
CA LEU A 105 -1.20 -5.48 -6.09
C LEU A 105 -2.22 -6.50 -6.62
N LEU A 106 -3.11 -7.02 -5.76
CA LEU A 106 -4.16 -7.96 -6.18
C LEU A 106 -5.08 -7.37 -7.26
N GLY A 107 -5.55 -6.14 -7.09
CA GLY A 107 -6.39 -5.51 -8.11
C GLY A 107 -5.62 -5.20 -9.40
N THR A 108 -4.32 -4.90 -9.30
CA THR A 108 -3.44 -4.78 -10.48
C THR A 108 -3.33 -6.09 -11.24
N VAL A 109 -3.10 -7.20 -10.54
CA VAL A 109 -3.06 -8.54 -11.15
C VAL A 109 -4.39 -8.88 -11.80
N ALA A 110 -5.51 -8.64 -11.10
CA ALA A 110 -6.84 -8.88 -11.64
C ALA A 110 -7.10 -8.04 -12.91
N TYR A 111 -6.68 -6.77 -12.94
CA TYR A 111 -6.77 -5.95 -14.15
C TYR A 111 -5.91 -6.51 -15.29
N LEU A 112 -4.66 -6.88 -15.02
CA LEU A 112 -3.76 -7.38 -16.07
C LEU A 112 -4.25 -8.70 -16.68
N LEU A 113 -4.78 -9.59 -15.86
CA LEU A 113 -5.30 -10.88 -16.32
C LEU A 113 -6.64 -10.77 -17.05
N THR A 114 -7.47 -9.76 -16.74
CA THR A 114 -8.85 -9.68 -17.26
C THR A 114 -9.13 -8.50 -18.19
N ARG A 115 -8.24 -7.51 -18.20
CA ARG A 115 -8.40 -6.17 -18.79
C ARG A 115 -9.68 -5.43 -18.36
N ASP A 116 -10.24 -5.81 -17.22
CA ASP A 116 -11.40 -5.12 -16.66
C ASP A 116 -10.99 -3.97 -15.74
N PHE A 117 -11.34 -2.75 -16.14
CA PHE A 117 -11.10 -1.52 -15.40
C PHE A 117 -11.72 -1.53 -13.99
N ARG A 118 -12.76 -2.33 -13.73
CA ARG A 118 -13.35 -2.46 -12.37
C ARG A 118 -12.34 -3.00 -11.36
N ALA A 119 -11.42 -3.86 -11.79
CA ALA A 119 -10.36 -4.37 -10.93
C ALA A 119 -9.37 -3.27 -10.47
N LEU A 120 -9.30 -2.14 -11.20
CA LEU A 120 -8.43 -1.01 -10.83
C LEU A 120 -8.94 -0.21 -9.63
N ILE A 121 -10.18 -0.39 -9.19
CA ILE A 121 -10.71 0.30 -8.01
C ILE A 121 -9.81 0.04 -6.78
N ALA A 122 -9.34 -1.20 -6.59
CA ALA A 122 -8.47 -1.56 -5.47
C ALA A 122 -7.09 -0.85 -5.52
N PRO A 123 -6.29 -0.90 -6.61
CA PRO A 123 -5.03 -0.17 -6.68
C PRO A 123 -5.20 1.34 -6.60
N PHE A 124 -6.23 1.93 -7.22
CA PHE A 124 -6.49 3.37 -7.06
C PHE A 124 -6.78 3.73 -5.61
N THR A 125 -7.61 2.94 -4.91
CA THR A 125 -7.89 3.12 -3.49
C THR A 125 -6.61 2.97 -2.65
N GLY A 126 -5.79 1.97 -2.96
CA GLY A 126 -4.51 1.76 -2.29
C GLY A 126 -3.55 2.94 -2.46
N LEU A 127 -3.42 3.47 -3.68
CA LEU A 127 -2.59 4.66 -3.95
C LEU A 127 -3.09 5.90 -3.18
N LEU A 128 -4.40 6.11 -3.09
CA LEU A 128 -4.99 7.17 -2.27
C LEU A 128 -4.65 6.99 -0.79
N PHE A 129 -4.71 5.76 -0.28
CA PHE A 129 -4.28 5.45 1.08
C PHE A 129 -2.78 5.69 1.29
N PHE A 130 -1.91 5.30 0.36
CA PHE A 130 -0.47 5.61 0.42
C PHE A 130 -0.19 7.11 0.46
N ALA A 131 -0.91 7.90 -0.35
CA ALA A 131 -0.82 9.36 -0.33
C ALA A 131 -1.30 9.94 1.02
N ASN A 132 -2.37 9.38 1.60
CA ASN A 132 -2.92 9.83 2.87
C ASN A 132 -2.07 9.43 4.09
N TYR A 133 -1.44 8.26 4.06
CA TYR A 133 -0.57 7.73 5.11
C TYR A 133 0.92 7.90 4.81
N ARG A 134 1.27 8.95 4.07
CA ARG A 134 2.68 9.30 3.79
C ARG A 134 3.43 9.70 5.06
N PRO A 135 4.73 9.39 5.19
CA PRO A 135 5.50 9.63 6.41
C PRO A 135 5.42 11.06 6.95
N ARG A 136 5.48 12.05 6.06
CA ARG A 136 5.39 13.46 6.45
C ARG A 136 4.07 13.78 7.18
N LYS A 137 2.95 13.30 6.65
CA LYS A 137 1.60 13.58 7.20
C LYS A 137 1.32 12.80 8.47
N LEU A 138 1.94 11.63 8.65
CA LEU A 138 1.80 10.81 9.85
C LEU A 138 2.52 11.43 11.06
N ALA A 139 3.70 12.01 10.85
CA ALA A 139 4.48 12.63 11.92
C ALA A 139 4.04 14.06 12.28
N GLU A 140 3.17 14.67 11.46
CA GLU A 140 2.58 16.00 11.70
C GLU A 140 1.25 15.92 12.48
N ARG A 141 0.76 14.71 12.83
CA ARG A 141 -0.49 14.46 13.57
C ARG A 141 -0.25 14.25 15.07
#